data_AF-A0AAW1P1T7-F1
#
_entry.id   AF-A0AAW1P1T7-F1
#
_cell.length_a   1.000
_cell.length_b   1.000
_cell.length_c   1.000
_cell.angle_alpha   90.00
_cell.angle_beta   90.00
_cell.angle_gamma   90.00
#
_symmetry.space_group_name_H-M   'P 1'
#
loop_
_entity.id
_entity.type
_entity.pdbx_description
1 polymer ?
#
loop_
_entity_poly.entity_id
_entity_poly.type
_entity_poly.pdbx_seq_one_letter_code
_entity_poly.pdbx_strand_id
1 'polypeptide(L)'
;MTLAVSTLLIAAVLQLALLVTAQPSAVVSSHVASQHAPAIEPNSVAMCLVVKNQNDDIREWIQHHQQLGVSKFYVWDNNSSVPMLQQLYDLVESGVVDYRYFLEFEHPSRFAQSWVYDQCLQRYGGDHRWIAFMDADEFLVLKPGYTQLPDLLREYEDYGGLAINWIMFGSSGHVTRPKGSTLTAYSKCLPKDNKNNLHVKVIANTKYATSVGASPHGFLYRDSKFAVDVLLNRVDGPFTKAVRTDKVVIHHYVLKSLEEFRGKMLRGAAHGHLSKDMSFFQKVDEQATVDCREAGSVAA
;
A
#
# COMPACT_ATOMS: atom_id res chain seq x y z
N MET A 1 -84.26 0.71 0.07
CA MET A 1 -83.25 1.56 -0.58
C MET A 1 -82.11 1.75 0.42
N THR A 2 -81.22 0.76 0.55
CA THR A 2 -79.90 0.63 -0.14
C THR A 2 -78.89 1.67 0.38
N LEU A 3 -78.01 1.33 1.34
CA LEU A 3 -76.71 0.62 1.19
C LEU A 3 -75.67 1.40 0.37
N ALA A 4 -74.47 1.49 0.95
CA ALA A 4 -73.18 1.94 0.40
C ALA A 4 -72.84 3.44 0.51
N VAL A 5 -72.49 3.89 1.72
CA VAL A 5 -71.50 4.96 1.93
C VAL A 5 -70.24 4.32 2.52
N SER A 6 -69.58 3.51 1.71
CA SER A 6 -68.20 3.05 1.93
C SER A 6 -67.58 2.87 0.55
N THR A 7 -66.55 3.68 0.23
CA THR A 7 -65.58 3.58 -0.90
C THR A 7 -65.12 4.94 -1.45
N LEU A 8 -65.05 6.01 -0.64
CA LEU A 8 -64.39 7.26 -1.08
C LEU A 8 -63.52 7.91 0.00
N LEU A 9 -62.94 7.09 0.88
CA LEU A 9 -61.95 7.51 1.88
C LEU A 9 -60.65 6.68 1.83
N ILE A 10 -60.43 5.88 0.77
CA ILE A 10 -59.24 5.01 0.61
C ILE A 10 -58.39 5.36 -0.63
N ALA A 11 -58.81 6.30 -1.48
CA ALA A 11 -58.10 6.63 -2.72
C ALA A 11 -57.13 7.82 -2.63
N ALA A 12 -57.02 8.54 -1.50
CA ALA A 12 -56.24 9.78 -1.41
C ALA A 12 -55.11 9.77 -0.36
N VAL A 13 -54.89 8.66 0.37
CA VAL A 13 -53.77 8.51 1.33
C VAL A 13 -52.74 7.46 0.86
N LEU A 14 -52.94 6.85 -0.32
CA LEU A 14 -52.01 5.87 -0.91
C LEU A 14 -51.24 6.39 -2.13
N GLN A 15 -51.02 7.71 -2.20
CA GLN A 15 -50.21 8.34 -3.27
C GLN A 15 -49.05 9.20 -2.72
N LEU A 16 -48.65 8.95 -1.47
CA LEU A 16 -47.45 9.54 -0.87
C LEU A 16 -46.60 8.48 -0.17
N ALA A 17 -46.39 7.33 -0.81
CA ALA A 17 -45.51 6.26 -0.32
C ALA A 17 -45.02 5.35 -1.45
N LEU A 18 -44.56 5.92 -2.57
CA LEU A 18 -43.85 5.20 -3.63
C LEU A 18 -43.15 6.23 -4.51
N LEU A 19 -41.91 6.60 -4.18
CA LEU A 19 -40.92 7.20 -5.10
C LEU A 19 -39.59 7.55 -4.40
N VAL A 20 -39.02 6.66 -3.58
CA VAL A 20 -37.56 6.61 -3.39
C VAL A 20 -37.14 5.16 -3.12
N THR A 21 -37.21 4.32 -4.13
CA THR A 21 -36.34 3.14 -4.22
C THR A 21 -35.63 3.17 -5.57
N ALA A 22 -34.85 4.23 -5.80
CA ALA A 22 -33.78 4.15 -6.77
C ALA A 22 -32.67 3.32 -6.11
N GLN A 23 -32.64 2.02 -6.41
CA GLN A 23 -31.40 1.26 -6.27
C GLN A 23 -30.31 2.07 -7.00
N PRO A 24 -29.11 2.29 -6.42
CA PRO A 24 -28.01 2.80 -7.20
C PRO A 24 -27.70 1.75 -8.25
N SER A 25 -28.22 1.97 -9.46
CA SER A 25 -27.83 1.25 -10.65
C SER A 25 -26.32 1.36 -10.75
N ALA A 26 -25.69 0.20 -10.96
CA ALA A 26 -24.26 0.03 -11.13
C ALA A 26 -23.65 1.24 -11.84
N VAL A 27 -22.74 1.92 -11.16
CA VAL A 27 -21.81 2.85 -11.82
C VAL A 27 -21.05 1.99 -12.82
N VAL A 28 -21.45 2.10 -14.08
CA VAL A 28 -20.72 1.54 -15.21
C VAL A 28 -19.37 2.23 -15.18
N SER A 29 -18.36 1.48 -14.74
CA SER A 29 -16.95 1.85 -14.86
C SER A 29 -16.67 2.01 -16.35
N SER A 30 -16.72 3.25 -16.84
CA SER A 30 -16.18 3.58 -18.14
C SER A 30 -14.66 3.54 -18.01
N HIS A 31 -14.10 2.37 -18.30
CA HIS A 31 -12.68 2.28 -18.63
C HIS A 31 -12.45 3.11 -19.88
N VAL A 32 -11.99 4.35 -19.69
CA VAL A 32 -11.24 5.05 -20.74
C VAL A 32 -9.89 4.34 -20.80
N ALA A 33 -9.85 3.25 -21.57
CA ALA A 33 -8.59 2.63 -21.96
C ALA A 33 -7.86 3.64 -22.84
N SER A 34 -6.81 4.26 -22.30
CA SER A 34 -5.83 5.00 -23.09
C SER A 34 -5.31 4.07 -24.18
N GLN A 35 -5.61 4.39 -25.45
CA GLN A 35 -5.26 3.55 -26.60
C GLN A 35 -3.79 3.61 -27.02
N HIS A 36 -2.88 4.12 -26.19
CA HIS A 36 -1.44 3.97 -26.40
C HIS A 36 -0.78 3.73 -25.05
N ALA A 37 -0.84 2.47 -24.57
CA ALA A 37 0.07 2.05 -23.51
C ALA A 37 1.49 2.18 -24.10
N PRO A 38 2.38 3.02 -23.52
CA PRO A 38 3.75 3.11 -23.98
C PRO A 38 4.38 1.71 -23.92
N ALA A 39 5.26 1.41 -24.88
CA ALA A 39 6.01 0.16 -24.85
C ALA A 39 6.63 -0.01 -23.46
N ILE A 40 6.42 -1.18 -22.85
CA ILE A 40 6.89 -1.46 -21.50
C ILE A 40 8.40 -1.34 -21.51
N GLU A 41 8.91 -0.28 -20.87
CA GLU A 41 10.34 -0.08 -20.73
C GLU A 41 10.92 -1.33 -20.04
N PRO A 42 12.00 -1.93 -20.55
CA PRO A 42 12.55 -3.19 -20.05
C PRO A 42 12.88 -3.19 -18.56
N ASN A 43 12.94 -2.01 -17.92
CA ASN A 43 13.24 -1.82 -16.50
C ASN A 43 12.15 -1.02 -15.76
N SER A 44 10.92 -1.01 -16.26
CA SER A 44 9.82 -0.29 -15.60
C SER A 44 9.55 -0.89 -14.22
N VAL A 45 9.36 0.01 -13.25
CA VAL A 45 9.03 -0.32 -11.86
C VAL A 45 7.66 0.24 -11.57
N ALA A 46 6.76 -0.62 -11.11
CA ALA A 46 5.47 -0.21 -10.56
C ALA A 46 5.39 -0.51 -9.07
N MET A 47 4.41 0.12 -8.42
CA MET A 47 4.07 -0.12 -7.03
C MET A 47 2.61 -0.51 -6.90
N CYS A 48 2.35 -1.58 -6.14
CA CYS A 48 1.00 -2.01 -5.79
C CYS A 48 0.80 -1.94 -4.28
N LEU A 49 -0.32 -1.34 -3.88
CA LEU A 49 -0.67 -1.18 -2.48
C LEU A 49 -2.17 -1.25 -2.27
N VAL A 50 -2.54 -1.82 -1.11
CA VAL A 50 -3.89 -1.76 -0.57
C VAL A 50 -3.93 -0.65 0.48
N VAL A 51 -4.92 0.21 0.40
CA VAL A 51 -5.05 1.38 1.27
C VAL A 51 -6.46 1.47 1.83
N LYS A 52 -6.59 2.06 3.02
CA LYS A 52 -7.88 2.39 3.63
C LYS A 52 -7.68 3.63 4.47
N ASN A 53 -8.50 4.68 4.32
CA ASN A 53 -8.41 5.93 5.09
C ASN A 53 -6.96 6.44 5.22
N GLN A 54 -6.23 6.54 4.11
CA GLN A 54 -4.85 7.05 4.03
C GLN A 54 -4.79 8.38 3.27
N ASN A 55 -5.88 9.15 3.31
CA ASN A 55 -6.06 10.37 2.55
C ASN A 55 -4.91 11.36 2.78
N ASP A 56 -4.47 11.50 4.03
CA ASP A 56 -3.42 12.43 4.44
C ASP A 56 -2.00 12.01 4.02
N ASP A 57 -1.79 10.75 3.64
CA ASP A 57 -0.43 10.18 3.46
C ASP A 57 -0.14 9.78 2.01
N ILE A 58 -1.15 9.30 1.28
CA ILE A 58 -0.94 8.63 0.00
C ILE A 58 -0.31 9.53 -1.08
N ARG A 59 -0.59 10.84 -1.08
CA ARG A 59 -0.02 11.74 -2.09
C ARG A 59 1.48 11.95 -1.88
N GLU A 60 1.92 12.20 -0.66
CA GLU A 60 3.35 12.29 -0.32
C GLU A 60 4.05 10.97 -0.67
N TRP A 61 3.42 9.85 -0.32
CA TRP A 61 3.94 8.52 -0.60
C TRP A 61 4.16 8.28 -2.10
N ILE A 62 3.19 8.63 -2.95
CA ILE A 62 3.34 8.49 -4.41
C ILE A 62 4.45 9.41 -4.93
N GLN A 63 4.46 10.68 -4.52
CA GLN A 63 5.44 11.67 -4.99
C GLN A 63 6.87 11.27 -4.64
N HIS A 64 7.10 10.79 -3.42
CA HIS A 64 8.39 10.27 -2.98
C HIS A 64 8.88 9.14 -3.89
N HIS A 65 8.04 8.15 -4.15
CA HIS A 65 8.43 7.01 -4.96
C HIS A 65 8.57 7.34 -6.46
N GLN A 66 7.82 8.34 -6.97
CA GLN A 66 8.05 8.88 -8.31
C GLN A 66 9.45 9.48 -8.45
N GLN A 67 9.94 10.20 -7.44
CA GLN A 67 11.30 10.77 -7.45
C GLN A 67 12.37 9.67 -7.51
N LEU A 68 12.10 8.48 -6.98
CA LEU A 68 12.98 7.32 -7.07
C LEU A 68 12.88 6.58 -8.43
N GLY A 69 12.06 7.07 -9.37
CA GLY A 69 11.91 6.48 -10.70
C GLY A 69 10.81 5.42 -10.82
N VAL A 70 9.86 5.36 -9.87
CA VAL A 70 8.65 4.53 -10.02
C VAL A 70 7.70 5.20 -11.00
N SER A 71 7.31 4.49 -12.06
CA SER A 71 6.55 5.07 -13.17
C SER A 71 5.04 4.83 -13.08
N LYS A 72 4.60 3.86 -12.28
CA LYS A 72 3.18 3.45 -12.22
C LYS A 72 2.78 3.00 -10.81
N PHE A 73 1.57 3.39 -10.40
CA PHE A 73 1.01 3.05 -9.10
C PHE A 73 -0.36 2.41 -9.24
N TYR A 74 -0.56 1.28 -8.58
CA TYR A 74 -1.82 0.55 -8.52
C TYR A 74 -2.39 0.69 -7.11
N VAL A 75 -3.25 1.69 -6.92
CA VAL A 75 -3.83 2.05 -5.62
C VAL A 75 -5.17 1.36 -5.46
N TRP A 76 -5.23 0.36 -4.59
CA TRP A 76 -6.46 -0.36 -4.27
C TRP A 76 -7.05 0.13 -2.95
N ASP A 77 -8.10 0.93 -3.04
CA ASP A 77 -8.84 1.48 -1.91
C ASP A 77 -9.86 0.46 -1.37
N ASN A 78 -9.54 -0.09 -0.20
CA ASN A 78 -10.32 -1.06 0.54
C ASN A 78 -11.34 -0.36 1.44
N ASN A 79 -12.41 0.14 0.83
CA ASN A 79 -13.55 0.71 1.54
C ASN A 79 -13.17 1.87 2.48
N SER A 80 -12.40 2.85 1.98
CA SER A 80 -12.20 4.11 2.70
C SER A 80 -13.50 4.88 2.86
N SER A 81 -13.69 5.47 4.04
CA SER A 81 -14.84 6.31 4.35
C SER A 81 -14.91 7.55 3.44
N VAL A 82 -13.75 8.09 3.07
CA VAL A 82 -13.60 9.10 2.03
C VAL A 82 -12.71 8.49 0.94
N PRO A 83 -13.29 8.08 -0.22
CA PRO A 83 -12.52 7.55 -1.32
C PRO A 83 -11.39 8.50 -1.75
N MET A 84 -10.21 7.96 -2.01
CA MET A 84 -9.02 8.76 -2.34
C MET A 84 -8.95 9.21 -3.81
N LEU A 85 -9.97 8.91 -4.63
CA LEU A 85 -9.97 9.27 -6.05
C LEU A 85 -9.83 10.79 -6.28
N GLN A 86 -10.62 11.61 -5.59
CA GLN A 86 -10.63 13.06 -5.83
C GLN A 86 -9.26 13.70 -5.57
N GLN A 87 -8.58 13.24 -4.52
CA GLN A 87 -7.25 13.73 -4.15
C GLN A 87 -6.13 13.11 -4.96
N LEU A 88 -6.40 12.18 -5.88
CA LEU A 88 -5.43 11.57 -6.80
C LEU A 88 -5.83 11.80 -8.27
N TYR A 89 -6.83 12.65 -8.54
CA TYR A 89 -7.46 12.76 -9.85
C TYR A 89 -6.48 13.14 -10.95
N ASP A 90 -5.61 14.13 -10.71
CA ASP A 90 -4.51 14.53 -11.60
C ASP A 90 -3.55 13.38 -11.92
N LEU A 91 -3.24 12.54 -10.94
CA LEU A 91 -2.36 11.38 -11.11
C LEU A 91 -3.06 10.23 -11.84
N VAL A 92 -4.38 10.11 -11.70
CA VAL A 92 -5.21 9.16 -12.46
C VAL A 92 -5.36 9.60 -13.91
N GLU A 93 -5.67 10.88 -14.14
CA GLU A 93 -5.83 11.48 -15.47
C GLU A 93 -4.54 11.41 -16.29
N SER A 94 -3.39 11.68 -15.67
CA SER A 94 -2.08 11.54 -16.30
C SER A 94 -1.63 10.08 -16.51
N GLY A 95 -2.37 9.11 -15.98
CA GLY A 95 -2.05 7.68 -16.08
C GLY A 95 -0.96 7.20 -15.14
N VAL A 96 -0.44 8.04 -14.23
CA VAL A 96 0.54 7.64 -13.20
C VAL A 96 -0.09 6.67 -12.21
N VAL A 97 -1.36 6.86 -11.84
CA VAL A 97 -2.12 6.03 -10.90
C VAL A 97 -3.24 5.30 -11.63
N ASP A 98 -3.35 3.98 -11.44
CA ASP A 98 -4.59 3.22 -11.63
C ASP A 98 -5.23 3.06 -10.24
N TYR A 99 -6.37 3.72 -10.04
CA TYR A 99 -7.08 3.74 -8.77
C TYR A 99 -8.29 2.82 -8.82
N ARG A 100 -8.44 1.95 -7.81
CA ARG A 100 -9.55 0.99 -7.71
C ARG A 100 -10.15 0.99 -6.33
N TYR A 101 -11.41 1.36 -6.24
CA TYR A 101 -12.18 1.22 -5.01
C TYR A 101 -12.90 -0.14 -4.97
N PHE A 102 -12.86 -0.82 -3.83
CA PHE A 102 -13.57 -2.07 -3.63
C PHE A 102 -14.16 -2.18 -2.22
N LEU A 103 -15.29 -2.89 -2.13
CA LEU A 103 -16.01 -3.13 -0.87
C LEU A 103 -15.80 -4.55 -0.35
N GLU A 104 -15.69 -5.50 -1.27
CA GLU A 104 -15.66 -6.93 -1.01
C GLU A 104 -14.54 -7.57 -1.81
N PHE A 105 -14.00 -8.66 -1.27
CA PHE A 105 -13.00 -9.48 -1.93
C PHE A 105 -13.18 -10.93 -1.47
N GLU A 106 -12.74 -11.86 -2.32
CA GLU A 106 -12.73 -13.28 -1.99
C GLU A 106 -11.32 -13.83 -2.22
N HIS A 107 -10.76 -14.43 -1.17
CA HIS A 107 -9.40 -14.97 -1.22
C HIS A 107 -9.20 -16.06 -0.17
N PRO A 108 -8.44 -17.14 -0.45
CA PRO A 108 -8.20 -18.21 0.51
C PRO A 108 -7.59 -17.73 1.84
N SER A 109 -6.73 -16.72 1.81
CA SER A 109 -6.14 -16.15 3.04
C SER A 109 -7.12 -15.31 3.85
N ARG A 110 -8.28 -14.95 3.30
CA ARG A 110 -9.29 -14.03 3.89
C ARG A 110 -8.78 -12.60 4.15
N PHE A 111 -7.61 -12.24 3.62
CA PHE A 111 -7.01 -10.92 3.80
C PHE A 111 -6.97 -10.13 2.49
N ALA A 112 -7.46 -8.89 2.56
CA ALA A 112 -7.54 -7.99 1.40
C ALA A 112 -6.15 -7.75 0.78
N GLN A 113 -5.11 -7.66 1.61
CA GLN A 113 -3.75 -7.42 1.14
C GLN A 113 -3.24 -8.55 0.22
N SER A 114 -3.42 -9.81 0.60
CA SER A 114 -3.04 -10.94 -0.24
C SER A 114 -3.83 -10.94 -1.56
N TRP A 115 -5.14 -10.69 -1.48
CA TRP A 115 -6.00 -10.62 -2.65
C TRP A 115 -5.54 -9.52 -3.62
N VAL A 116 -5.34 -8.30 -3.14
CA VAL A 116 -4.87 -7.17 -3.96
C VAL A 116 -3.52 -7.48 -4.59
N TYR A 117 -2.58 -8.07 -3.84
CA TYR A 117 -1.26 -8.38 -4.37
C TYR A 117 -1.31 -9.43 -5.49
N ASP A 118 -2.15 -10.47 -5.36
CA ASP A 118 -2.40 -11.42 -6.44
C ASP A 118 -3.08 -10.77 -7.64
N GLN A 119 -4.07 -9.91 -7.42
CA GLN A 119 -4.72 -9.16 -8.51
C GLN A 119 -3.72 -8.27 -9.26
N CYS A 120 -2.83 -7.59 -8.54
CA CYS A 120 -1.79 -6.76 -9.14
C CYS A 120 -0.83 -7.59 -9.99
N LEU A 121 -0.33 -8.71 -9.46
CA LEU A 121 0.59 -9.56 -10.20
C LEU A 121 -0.08 -10.16 -11.46
N GLN A 122 -1.31 -10.66 -11.34
CA GLN A 122 -2.03 -11.27 -12.46
C GLN A 122 -2.41 -10.26 -13.56
N ARG A 123 -2.83 -9.05 -13.17
CA ARG A 123 -3.30 -8.04 -14.12
C ARG A 123 -2.16 -7.25 -14.75
N TYR A 124 -1.14 -6.92 -13.96
CA TYR A 124 -0.12 -5.94 -14.35
C TYR A 124 1.29 -6.51 -14.37
N GLY A 125 1.48 -7.77 -13.96
CA GLY A 125 2.79 -8.43 -14.01
C GLY A 125 3.35 -8.51 -15.42
N GLY A 126 2.50 -8.58 -16.44
CA GLY A 126 2.91 -8.51 -17.84
C GLY A 126 3.37 -7.12 -18.30
N ASP A 127 2.98 -6.06 -17.58
CA ASP A 127 3.20 -4.66 -17.94
C ASP A 127 4.49 -4.06 -17.34
N HIS A 128 5.10 -4.78 -16.41
CA HIS A 128 6.24 -4.29 -15.66
C HIS A 128 7.25 -5.40 -15.47
N ARG A 129 8.54 -5.06 -15.40
CA ARG A 129 9.55 -6.04 -14.97
C ARG A 129 9.56 -6.21 -13.46
N TRP A 130 9.28 -5.13 -12.74
CA TRP A 130 9.33 -5.09 -11.29
C TRP A 130 8.02 -4.51 -10.74
N ILE A 131 7.44 -5.19 -9.76
CA ILE A 131 6.35 -4.64 -8.94
C ILE A 131 6.76 -4.69 -7.48
N ALA A 132 6.81 -3.51 -6.85
CA ALA A 132 7.00 -3.37 -5.42
C ALA A 132 5.66 -3.47 -4.70
N PHE A 133 5.59 -4.36 -3.71
CA PHE A 133 4.39 -4.59 -2.90
C PHE A 133 4.62 -4.03 -1.50
N MET A 134 4.03 -2.86 -1.23
CA MET A 134 4.34 -2.04 -0.05
C MET A 134 3.08 -1.45 0.57
N ASP A 135 3.21 -0.96 1.80
CA ASP A 135 2.15 -0.27 2.53
C ASP A 135 2.33 1.25 2.47
N ALA A 136 1.24 2.02 2.61
CA ALA A 136 1.28 3.49 2.53
C ALA A 136 2.04 4.18 3.68
N ASP A 137 2.48 3.42 4.69
CA ASP A 137 3.35 3.88 5.78
C ASP A 137 4.82 3.43 5.62
N GLU A 138 5.20 2.91 4.45
CA GLU A 138 6.52 2.38 4.14
C GLU A 138 7.19 3.15 3.00
N PHE A 139 8.33 3.77 3.25
CA PHE A 139 9.03 4.58 2.24
C PHE A 139 10.37 3.96 1.89
N LEU A 140 10.64 3.74 0.60
CA LEU A 140 11.97 3.30 0.15
C LEU A 140 12.99 4.43 0.31
N VAL A 141 14.17 4.10 0.82
CA VAL A 141 15.30 5.03 0.92
C VAL A 141 16.51 4.38 0.30
N LEU A 142 16.99 4.95 -0.80
CA LEU A 142 18.21 4.53 -1.47
C LEU A 142 19.43 5.07 -0.72
N LYS A 143 20.47 4.24 -0.58
CA LYS A 143 21.73 4.64 0.06
C LYS A 143 22.64 5.39 -0.93
N PRO A 144 23.62 6.16 -0.43
CA PRO A 144 24.61 6.82 -1.28
C PRO A 144 25.22 5.87 -2.31
N GLY A 145 25.25 6.31 -3.57
CA GLY A 145 25.63 5.48 -4.71
C GLY A 145 24.45 5.05 -5.59
N TYR A 146 23.22 5.15 -5.08
CA TYR A 146 21.99 4.88 -5.84
C TYR A 146 21.07 6.10 -5.81
N THR A 147 20.60 6.53 -6.98
CA THR A 147 19.65 7.65 -7.12
C THR A 147 18.31 7.19 -7.69
N GLN A 148 18.33 6.21 -8.59
CA GLN A 148 17.13 5.64 -9.21
C GLN A 148 16.94 4.17 -8.82
N LEU A 149 15.73 3.83 -8.40
CA LEU A 149 15.36 2.46 -8.05
C LEU A 149 15.50 1.47 -9.23
N PRO A 150 15.10 1.81 -10.47
CA PRO A 150 15.37 0.94 -11.63
C PRO A 150 16.84 0.57 -11.81
N ASP A 151 17.77 1.49 -11.51
CA ASP A 151 19.21 1.23 -11.67
C ASP A 151 19.72 0.22 -10.64
N LEU A 152 19.31 0.37 -9.38
CA LEU A 152 19.59 -0.61 -8.32
C LEU A 152 19.04 -2.00 -8.66
N LEU A 153 17.82 -2.06 -9.21
CA LEU A 153 17.16 -3.33 -9.51
C LEU A 153 17.84 -4.13 -10.63
N ARG A 154 18.69 -3.50 -11.45
CA ARG A 154 19.48 -4.21 -12.48
C ARG A 154 20.40 -5.27 -11.88
N GLU A 155 20.87 -5.06 -10.65
CA GLU A 155 21.75 -6.01 -9.95
C GLU A 155 21.03 -7.30 -9.52
N TYR A 156 19.70 -7.31 -9.55
CA TYR A 156 18.87 -8.41 -9.04
C TYR A 156 18.07 -9.12 -10.14
N GLU A 157 18.33 -8.82 -11.40
CA GLU A 157 17.57 -9.31 -12.55
C GLU A 157 17.56 -10.82 -12.71
N ASP A 158 18.59 -11.51 -12.20
CA ASP A 158 18.70 -12.96 -12.18
C ASP A 158 17.97 -13.63 -11.01
N TYR A 159 17.24 -12.87 -10.20
CA TYR A 159 16.52 -13.37 -9.03
C TYR A 159 15.02 -13.13 -9.15
N GLY A 160 14.27 -13.87 -8.33
CA GLY A 160 12.81 -13.78 -8.28
C GLY A 160 12.32 -12.46 -7.69
N GLY A 161 13.10 -11.84 -6.81
CA GLY A 161 12.75 -10.57 -6.20
C GLY A 161 13.85 -10.03 -5.29
N LEU A 162 13.75 -8.75 -4.96
CA LEU A 162 14.57 -8.11 -3.95
C LEU A 162 13.77 -7.98 -2.65
N ALA A 163 14.19 -8.68 -1.61
CA ALA A 163 13.67 -8.55 -0.26
C ALA A 163 14.40 -7.42 0.48
N ILE A 164 13.67 -6.41 0.93
CA ILE A 164 14.22 -5.20 1.55
C ILE A 164 13.79 -5.15 3.01
N ASN A 165 14.76 -5.05 3.93
CA ASN A 165 14.47 -4.88 5.33
C ASN A 165 13.83 -3.51 5.60
N TRP A 166 12.88 -3.48 6.53
CA TRP A 166 12.40 -2.23 7.09
C TRP A 166 13.21 -1.80 8.33
N ILE A 167 13.13 -0.52 8.64
CA ILE A 167 13.46 0.05 9.94
C ILE A 167 12.19 0.70 10.47
N MET A 168 11.73 0.30 11.64
CA MET A 168 10.54 0.85 12.27
C MET A 168 10.81 2.21 12.91
N PHE A 169 9.89 3.14 12.70
CA PHE A 169 9.90 4.49 13.25
C PHE A 169 8.87 4.63 14.37
N GLY A 170 9.29 5.25 15.46
CA GLY A 170 8.41 5.67 16.55
C GLY A 170 7.66 6.96 16.22
N SER A 171 7.00 7.52 17.22
CA SER A 171 6.24 8.76 17.12
C SER A 171 7.12 10.00 17.08
N SER A 172 8.40 9.87 17.41
CA SER A 172 9.31 11.02 17.64
C SER A 172 8.80 11.99 18.70
N GLY A 173 7.96 11.50 19.62
CA GLY A 173 7.33 12.27 20.70
C GLY A 173 6.08 13.05 20.28
N HIS A 174 5.60 12.90 19.05
CA HIS A 174 4.43 13.63 18.57
C HIS A 174 3.12 13.05 19.13
N VAL A 175 2.33 13.89 19.79
CA VAL A 175 0.99 13.53 20.25
C VAL A 175 -0.04 13.72 19.14
N THR A 176 0.04 14.83 18.41
CA THR A 176 -0.82 15.17 17.27
C THR A 176 -0.02 15.16 15.98
N ARG A 177 -0.69 15.09 14.82
CA ARG A 177 0.01 15.13 13.53
C ARG A 177 0.81 16.45 13.38
N PRO A 178 2.14 16.39 13.24
CA PRO A 178 2.95 17.56 12.92
C PRO A 178 2.66 18.04 11.49
N LYS A 179 2.91 19.33 11.24
CA LYS A 179 2.84 19.88 9.87
C LYS A 179 4.05 19.41 9.06
N GLY A 180 3.84 19.23 7.76
CA GLY A 180 4.91 18.92 6.81
C GLY A 180 4.99 17.44 6.44
N SER A 181 6.15 17.05 5.93
CA SER A 181 6.44 15.72 5.40
C SER A 181 6.62 14.68 6.49
N THR A 182 6.04 13.49 6.32
CA THR A 182 6.26 12.32 7.17
C THR A 182 7.76 12.01 7.30
N LEU A 183 8.50 12.07 6.18
CA LEU A 183 9.92 11.73 6.11
C LEU A 183 10.80 12.64 6.98
N THR A 184 10.38 13.89 7.16
CA THR A 184 11.11 14.89 7.97
C THR A 184 10.59 14.99 9.40
N ALA A 185 9.30 14.76 9.62
CA ALA A 185 8.65 14.99 10.91
C ALA A 185 8.88 13.87 11.92
N TYR A 186 9.01 12.62 11.47
CA TYR A 186 9.29 11.47 12.32
C TYR A 186 10.72 10.98 12.08
N SER A 187 11.64 11.30 12.98
CA SER A 187 13.06 10.96 12.83
C SER A 187 13.56 9.88 13.80
N LYS A 188 12.76 9.51 14.81
CA LYS A 188 13.15 8.51 15.80
C LYS A 188 12.82 7.10 15.35
N CYS A 189 13.83 6.25 15.27
CA CYS A 189 13.75 4.90 14.75
C CYS A 189 14.34 3.87 15.72
N LEU A 190 13.96 2.60 15.54
CA LEU A 190 14.55 1.48 16.27
C LEU A 190 16.01 1.28 15.84
N PRO A 191 16.90 0.83 16.73
CA PRO A 191 18.27 0.42 16.38
C PRO A 191 18.29 -0.60 15.23
N LYS A 192 19.31 -0.53 14.36
CA LYS A 192 19.43 -1.38 13.16
C LYS A 192 19.31 -2.88 13.48
N ASP A 193 19.89 -3.33 14.58
CA ASP A 193 19.94 -4.71 15.02
C ASP A 193 18.69 -5.17 15.79
N ASN A 194 17.69 -4.30 15.97
CA ASN A 194 16.42 -4.68 16.57
C ASN A 194 15.73 -5.79 15.75
N LYS A 195 15.28 -6.85 16.42
CA LYS A 195 14.67 -8.02 15.77
C LYS A 195 13.43 -7.69 14.94
N ASN A 196 12.70 -6.64 15.29
CA ASN A 196 11.54 -6.21 14.50
C ASN A 196 11.95 -5.74 13.10
N ASN A 197 13.19 -5.29 12.91
CA ASN A 197 13.73 -4.84 11.64
C ASN A 197 14.21 -5.98 10.72
N LEU A 198 14.13 -7.25 11.18
CA LEU A 198 14.38 -8.41 10.32
C LEU A 198 13.30 -8.62 9.27
N HIS A 199 12.13 -8.01 9.44
CA HIS A 199 11.04 -8.12 8.49
C HIS A 199 11.40 -7.48 7.15
N VAL A 200 10.81 -8.02 6.08
CA VAL A 200 10.99 -7.49 4.72
C VAL A 200 9.67 -7.18 4.03
N LYS A 201 9.75 -6.35 2.99
CA LYS A 201 8.84 -6.38 1.83
C LYS A 201 9.63 -6.78 0.60
N VAL A 202 8.91 -7.17 -0.45
CA VAL A 202 9.53 -7.68 -1.68
C VAL A 202 9.17 -6.79 -2.87
N ILE A 203 10.21 -6.44 -3.64
CA ILE A 203 10.07 -5.97 -5.01
C ILE A 203 10.21 -7.20 -5.91
N ALA A 204 9.09 -7.68 -6.44
CA ALA A 204 9.04 -8.93 -7.18
C ALA A 204 9.44 -8.70 -8.64
N ASN A 205 10.30 -9.57 -9.17
CA ASN A 205 10.58 -9.69 -10.58
C ASN A 205 9.44 -10.47 -11.23
N THR A 206 8.57 -9.78 -11.94
CA THR A 206 7.34 -10.34 -12.52
C THR A 206 7.62 -11.38 -13.61
N LYS A 207 8.83 -11.35 -14.19
CA LYS A 207 9.31 -12.41 -15.09
C LYS A 207 9.27 -13.77 -14.40
N TYR A 208 9.50 -13.83 -13.09
CA TYR A 208 9.59 -15.07 -12.33
C TYR A 208 8.46 -15.24 -11.31
N ALA A 209 7.92 -14.16 -10.75
CA ALA A 209 6.86 -14.23 -9.75
C ALA A 209 5.56 -14.78 -10.36
N THR A 210 4.96 -15.78 -9.73
CA THR A 210 3.73 -16.44 -10.22
C THR A 210 2.51 -16.15 -9.36
N SER A 211 2.69 -16.01 -8.04
CA SER A 211 1.63 -15.69 -7.09
C SER A 211 2.24 -15.18 -5.79
N VAL A 212 1.42 -14.54 -4.96
CA VAL A 212 1.76 -14.28 -3.57
C VAL A 212 1.94 -15.61 -2.84
N GLY A 213 2.89 -15.67 -1.92
CA GLY A 213 3.17 -16.85 -1.09
C GLY A 213 2.22 -16.95 0.11
N ALA A 214 2.66 -17.67 1.14
CA ALA A 214 1.88 -17.85 2.38
C ALA A 214 1.63 -16.54 3.16
N SER A 215 2.35 -15.46 2.84
CA SER A 215 2.21 -14.16 3.45
C SER A 215 2.42 -13.06 2.39
N PRO A 216 1.93 -11.83 2.63
CA PRO A 216 2.16 -10.69 1.72
C PRO A 216 3.63 -10.26 1.59
N HIS A 217 4.55 -10.93 2.29
CA HIS A 217 5.98 -10.64 2.31
C HIS A 217 6.82 -11.65 1.52
N GLY A 218 6.18 -12.56 0.78
CA GLY A 218 6.86 -13.55 -0.04
C GLY A 218 6.03 -13.92 -1.26
N PHE A 219 6.69 -14.44 -2.28
CA PHE A 219 6.08 -14.83 -3.55
C PHE A 219 6.57 -16.22 -3.95
N LEU A 220 5.76 -16.92 -4.73
CA LEU A 220 6.18 -18.11 -5.44
C LEU A 220 6.80 -17.71 -6.77
N TYR A 221 7.83 -18.45 -7.18
CA TYR A 221 8.60 -18.16 -8.38
C TYR A 221 8.73 -19.40 -9.27
N ARG A 222 8.75 -19.18 -10.59
CA ARG A 222 9.12 -20.20 -11.59
C ARG A 222 10.63 -20.24 -11.83
N ASP A 223 11.06 -21.17 -12.68
CA ASP A 223 12.45 -21.30 -13.16
C ASP A 223 13.49 -21.47 -12.04
N SER A 224 13.08 -22.09 -10.92
CA SER A 224 13.91 -22.26 -9.72
C SER A 224 14.47 -20.96 -9.14
N LYS A 225 13.84 -19.82 -9.45
CA LYS A 225 14.21 -18.52 -8.89
C LYS A 225 13.68 -18.35 -7.47
N PHE A 226 14.23 -17.39 -6.76
CA PHE A 226 13.88 -17.05 -5.38
C PHE A 226 14.20 -15.59 -5.10
N ALA A 227 13.58 -15.02 -4.06
CA ALA A 227 13.94 -13.68 -3.60
C ALA A 227 15.29 -13.69 -2.86
N VAL A 228 16.00 -12.58 -2.94
CA VAL A 228 17.26 -12.37 -2.23
C VAL A 228 17.28 -11.04 -1.49
N ASP A 229 18.08 -10.95 -0.44
CA ASP A 229 18.41 -9.67 0.20
C ASP A 229 19.43 -8.87 -0.63
N VAL A 230 19.78 -7.67 -0.17
CA VAL A 230 20.74 -6.77 -0.86
C VAL A 230 22.17 -7.33 -1.00
N LEU A 231 22.49 -8.43 -0.31
CA LEU A 231 23.76 -9.16 -0.40
C LEU A 231 23.60 -10.52 -1.11
N LEU A 232 22.49 -10.72 -1.82
CA LEU A 232 22.19 -11.92 -2.60
C LEU A 232 21.94 -13.19 -1.77
N ASN A 233 21.67 -13.05 -0.46
CA ASN A 233 21.26 -14.20 0.35
C ASN A 233 19.80 -14.53 0.08
N ARG A 234 19.48 -15.82 -0.11
CA ARG A 234 18.11 -16.30 -0.31
C ARG A 234 17.18 -15.94 0.86
N VAL A 235 15.98 -15.45 0.53
CA VAL A 235 14.90 -15.09 1.46
C VAL A 235 13.61 -15.81 1.04
N ASP A 236 13.15 -16.75 1.87
CA ASP A 236 11.99 -17.60 1.57
C ASP A 236 10.69 -17.14 2.24
N GLY A 237 10.74 -16.09 3.06
CA GLY A 237 9.60 -15.68 3.87
C GLY A 237 9.72 -14.25 4.39
N PRO A 238 8.93 -13.91 5.43
CA PRO A 238 8.79 -12.53 5.89
C PRO A 238 10.03 -11.94 6.57
N PHE A 239 11.07 -12.74 6.85
CA PHE A 239 12.23 -12.33 7.64
C PHE A 239 13.54 -12.70 6.97
N THR A 240 14.53 -11.81 7.08
CA THR A 240 15.95 -12.12 6.81
C THR A 240 16.63 -12.68 8.07
N LYS A 241 17.82 -13.27 7.90
CA LYS A 241 18.66 -13.69 9.02
C LYS A 241 19.34 -12.53 9.75
N ALA A 242 19.52 -11.40 9.06
CA ALA A 242 20.12 -10.21 9.61
C ALA A 242 19.65 -8.98 8.82
N VAL A 243 19.56 -7.85 9.51
CA VAL A 243 19.15 -6.58 8.91
C VAL A 243 20.24 -6.08 7.97
N ARG A 244 19.87 -5.84 6.71
CA ARG A 244 20.75 -5.30 5.67
C ARG A 244 20.10 -4.04 5.08
N THR A 245 20.85 -2.95 5.11
CA THR A 245 20.36 -1.62 4.72
C THR A 245 21.34 -0.93 3.79
N ASP A 246 22.32 -1.65 3.26
CA ASP A 246 23.55 -1.10 2.67
C ASP A 246 23.32 -0.44 1.31
N LYS A 247 22.26 -0.83 0.59
CA LYS A 247 21.89 -0.28 -0.73
C LYS A 247 20.53 0.40 -0.73
N VAL A 248 19.57 -0.19 -0.01
CA VAL A 248 18.21 0.30 0.13
C VAL A 248 17.64 -0.16 1.47
N VAL A 249 16.72 0.61 2.03
CA VAL A 249 15.97 0.29 3.25
C VAL A 249 14.54 0.79 3.12
N ILE A 250 13.60 0.16 3.82
CA ILE A 250 12.24 0.68 3.99
C ILE A 250 12.17 1.43 5.32
N HIS A 251 11.83 2.71 5.30
CA HIS A 251 11.41 3.42 6.49
C HIS A 251 9.95 3.10 6.77
N HIS A 252 9.68 2.35 7.84
CA HIS A 252 8.34 1.98 8.25
C HIS A 252 7.83 2.92 9.34
N TYR A 253 7.04 3.91 8.95
CA TYR A 253 6.36 4.88 9.83
C TYR A 253 5.18 4.23 10.52
N VAL A 254 5.47 3.19 11.29
CA VAL A 254 4.48 2.26 11.82
C VAL A 254 3.61 2.88 12.91
N LEU A 255 4.16 3.83 13.68
CA LEU A 255 3.44 4.58 14.71
C LEU A 255 2.89 5.89 14.19
N LYS A 256 3.76 6.78 13.71
CA LYS A 256 3.49 8.22 13.55
C LYS A 256 3.03 8.84 14.88
N SER A 257 2.30 9.95 14.86
CA SER A 257 1.84 10.57 16.11
C SER A 257 0.83 9.69 16.84
N LEU A 258 0.63 9.93 18.15
CA LEU A 258 -0.36 9.19 18.94
C LEU A 258 -1.79 9.31 18.35
N GLU A 259 -2.16 10.50 17.85
CA GLU A 259 -3.43 10.76 17.16
C GLU A 259 -3.60 9.86 15.93
N GLU A 260 -2.59 9.81 15.06
CA GLU A 260 -2.61 9.00 13.84
C GLU A 260 -2.63 7.51 14.15
N PHE A 261 -1.88 7.09 15.17
CA PHE A 261 -1.88 5.70 15.62
C PHE A 261 -3.26 5.28 16.14
N ARG A 262 -3.97 6.16 16.86
CA ARG A 262 -5.37 5.90 17.26
C ARG A 262 -6.28 5.74 16.04
N GLY A 263 -6.12 6.58 15.01
CA GLY A 263 -6.81 6.40 13.73
C GLY A 263 -6.51 5.05 13.07
N LYS A 264 -5.24 4.61 13.10
CA LYS A 264 -4.80 3.29 12.61
C LYS A 264 -5.45 2.14 13.36
N MET A 265 -5.56 2.23 14.69
CA MET A 265 -6.25 1.21 15.50
C MET A 265 -7.72 1.06 15.11
N LEU A 266 -8.42 2.19 14.91
CA LEU A 266 -9.83 2.20 14.50
C LEU A 266 -10.02 1.67 13.07
N ARG A 267 -9.07 1.98 12.18
CA ARG A 267 -9.08 1.52 10.79
C ARG A 267 -8.92 0.01 10.64
N GLY A 268 -8.11 -0.61 11.51
CA GLY A 268 -7.76 -2.03 11.44
C GLY A 268 -6.64 -2.35 10.43
N ALA A 269 -6.33 -3.63 10.29
CA ALA A 269 -5.27 -4.14 9.42
C ALA A 269 -5.83 -4.81 8.16
N ALA A 270 -5.15 -4.67 7.02
CA ALA A 270 -5.48 -5.37 5.78
C ALA A 270 -5.00 -6.83 5.76
N HIS A 271 -4.19 -7.23 6.74
CA HIS A 271 -3.66 -8.58 6.92
C HIS A 271 -3.57 -8.93 8.42
N GLY A 272 -3.94 -10.18 8.75
CA GLY A 272 -3.81 -10.74 10.10
C GLY A 272 -4.86 -10.24 11.11
N HIS A 273 -4.85 -10.87 12.29
CA HIS A 273 -5.73 -10.55 13.44
C HIS A 273 -5.00 -9.83 14.59
N LEU A 274 -3.69 -9.61 14.48
CA LEU A 274 -2.92 -8.93 15.52
C LEU A 274 -3.16 -7.42 15.42
N SER A 275 -4.07 -6.91 16.25
CA SER A 275 -4.31 -5.49 16.42
C SER A 275 -3.06 -4.84 17.01
N LYS A 276 -2.43 -3.92 16.26
CA LYS A 276 -1.47 -2.95 16.80
C LYS A 276 -2.20 -2.13 17.87
N ASP A 277 -2.03 -2.46 19.14
CA ASP A 277 -2.70 -1.81 20.25
C ASP A 277 -1.80 -0.75 20.93
N MET A 278 -2.27 -0.16 22.03
CA MET A 278 -1.46 0.81 22.78
C MET A 278 -0.20 0.19 23.40
N SER A 279 -0.19 -1.11 23.67
CA SER A 279 1.01 -1.80 24.16
C SER A 279 2.07 -1.89 23.05
N PHE A 280 1.64 -2.11 21.81
CA PHE A 280 2.50 -2.03 20.64
C PHE A 280 3.07 -0.62 20.46
N PHE A 281 2.23 0.41 20.58
CA PHE A 281 2.69 1.81 20.52
C PHE A 281 3.79 2.08 21.54
N GLN A 282 3.54 1.83 22.82
CA GLN A 282 4.49 2.09 23.90
C GLN A 282 5.81 1.36 23.68
N LYS A 283 5.77 0.06 23.36
CA LYS A 283 6.98 -0.75 23.14
C LYS A 283 7.83 -0.25 21.98
N VAL A 284 7.19 0.12 20.86
CA VAL A 284 7.93 0.62 19.68
C VAL A 284 8.49 2.01 19.96
N ASP A 285 7.70 2.88 20.59
CA ASP A 285 8.11 4.26 20.88
C ASP A 285 9.27 4.33 21.89
N GLU A 286 9.22 3.52 22.95
CA GLU A 286 10.30 3.38 23.94
C GLU A 286 11.60 2.87 23.31
N GLN A 287 11.51 2.01 22.28
CA GLN A 287 12.67 1.45 21.58
C GLN A 287 13.20 2.35 20.46
N ALA A 288 12.42 3.34 20.03
CA ALA A 288 12.79 4.25 18.94
C ALA A 288 13.76 5.34 19.41
N THR A 289 15.01 4.95 19.70
CA THR A 289 16.01 5.83 20.35
C THR A 289 17.01 6.46 19.38
N VAL A 290 17.12 5.94 18.16
CA VAL A 290 18.10 6.37 17.15
C VAL A 290 17.54 7.51 16.30
N ASP A 291 18.37 8.47 15.88
CA ASP A 291 17.98 9.54 14.95
C ASP A 291 18.26 9.11 13.51
N CYS A 292 17.22 8.75 12.76
CA CYS A 292 17.25 8.34 11.36
C CYS A 292 16.68 9.47 10.47
N ARG A 293 17.54 10.30 9.86
CA ARG A 293 17.12 11.45 9.03
C ARG A 293 17.43 11.32 7.54
N GLU A 294 17.92 10.17 7.12
CA GLU A 294 18.43 9.95 5.76
C GLU A 294 17.39 10.22 4.66
N ALA A 295 16.11 9.97 4.94
CA ALA A 295 15.02 10.25 3.99
C ALA A 295 14.70 11.74 3.87
N GLY A 296 14.79 12.47 4.99
CA GLY A 296 14.46 13.90 5.04
C GLY A 296 15.47 14.80 4.32
N SER A 297 16.70 14.34 4.11
CA SER A 297 17.71 15.08 3.32
C SER A 297 17.50 15.01 1.81
N VAL A 298 16.67 14.10 1.32
CA VAL A 298 16.36 13.96 -0.12
C VAL A 298 15.07 14.72 -0.49
N ALA A 299 14.19 14.96 0.49
CA ALA A 299 12.90 15.63 0.31
C ALA A 299 12.95 17.18 0.44
N ALA A 300 14.13 17.77 0.59
CA ALA A 300 14.35 19.21 0.80
C ALA A 300 14.84 19.92 -0.47
#